data_AF-A0A366FR67-F1
#
_entry.id   AF-A0A366FR67-F1
#
_cell.length_a   1.000
_cell.length_b   1.000
_cell.length_c   1.000
_cell.angle_alpha   90.00
_cell.angle_beta   90.00
_cell.angle_gamma   90.00
#
_symmetry.space_group_name_H-M   'P 1'
#
loop_
_entity.id
_entity.type
_entity.pdbx_description
1 polymer ?
#
loop_
_entity_poly.entity_id
_entity_poly.type
_entity_poly.pdbx_seq_one_letter_code
_entity_poly.pdbx_strand_id
1 'polypeptide(L)'
;MIDPVHAAAWAGAGRLALDLMRTASALMPRGRDSEAIGRSLDEAGRALELASAAMARDLGYPLCRCVFPPKPMLWDNARGAFVCRESGCGRAAPGG
;
A
#
# COMPACT_ATOMS: atom_id res chain seq x y z
N MET A 1 1.00 -6.67 22.59
CA MET A 1 0.95 -5.32 22.00
C MET A 1 2.02 -5.30 20.92
N ILE A 2 1.63 -5.35 19.63
CA ILE A 2 2.60 -5.36 18.53
C ILE A 2 3.08 -3.93 18.35
N ASP A 3 4.38 -3.72 18.39
CA ASP A 3 5.00 -2.42 18.15
C ASP A 3 4.65 -1.94 16.72
N PRO A 4 4.14 -0.71 16.56
CA PRO A 4 3.74 -0.18 15.26
C PRO A 4 4.87 -0.13 14.22
N VAL A 5 6.13 0.02 14.66
CA VAL A 5 7.31 -0.02 13.78
C VAL A 5 7.52 -1.42 13.23
N HIS A 6 7.30 -2.43 14.08
CA HIS A 6 7.39 -3.82 13.66
C HIS A 6 6.23 -4.20 12.72
N ALA A 7 5.00 -3.74 12.98
CA ALA A 7 3.87 -3.98 12.10
C ALA A 7 4.06 -3.37 10.69
N ALA A 8 4.60 -2.15 10.63
CA ALA A 8 4.92 -1.49 9.36
C ALA A 8 6.04 -2.23 8.59
N ALA A 9 7.07 -2.72 9.30
CA ALA A 9 8.15 -3.50 8.69
C ALA A 9 7.64 -4.82 8.09
N TRP A 10 6.76 -5.55 8.79
CA TRP A 10 6.15 -6.78 8.27
C TRP A 10 5.24 -6.53 7.07
N ALA A 11 4.45 -5.44 7.09
CA ALA A 11 3.62 -5.06 5.95
C ALA A 11 4.46 -4.67 4.72
N GLY A 12 5.57 -3.96 4.93
CA GLY A 12 6.53 -3.62 3.86
C GLY A 12 7.19 -4.86 3.26
N ALA A 13 7.66 -5.79 4.10
CA ALA A 13 8.26 -7.05 3.66
C ALA A 13 7.28 -7.93 2.87
N GLY A 14 6.02 -8.02 3.32
CA GLY A 14 4.98 -8.75 2.60
C GLY A 14 4.69 -8.17 1.21
N ARG A 15 4.71 -6.85 1.07
CA ARG A 15 4.54 -6.19 -0.23
C ARG A 15 5.68 -6.49 -1.20
N LEU A 16 6.93 -6.40 -0.72
CA LEU A 16 8.11 -6.75 -1.53
C LEU A 16 8.07 -8.21 -1.99
N ALA A 17 7.65 -9.12 -1.11
CA ALA A 17 7.49 -10.53 -1.45
C ALA A 17 6.42 -10.74 -2.54
N LEU A 18 5.27 -10.05 -2.44
CA LEU A 18 4.24 -10.13 -3.49
C LEU A 18 4.69 -9.55 -4.82
N ASP A 19 5.43 -8.43 -4.82
CA ASP A 19 5.94 -7.83 -6.06
C ASP A 19 6.97 -8.76 -6.73
N LEU A 20 7.80 -9.44 -5.94
CA LEU A 20 8.70 -10.49 -6.43
C LEU A 20 7.92 -11.68 -7.02
N MET A 21 6.85 -12.12 -6.34
CA MET A 21 6.00 -13.20 -6.86
C MET A 21 5.27 -12.80 -8.14
N ARG A 22 4.81 -11.55 -8.26
CA ARG A 22 4.20 -11.02 -9.48
C ARG A 22 5.18 -11.01 -10.65
N THR A 23 6.38 -10.49 -10.43
CA THR A 23 7.43 -10.50 -11.47
C THR A 23 7.82 -11.92 -11.87
N ALA A 24 7.94 -12.85 -10.91
CA ALA A 24 8.16 -14.27 -11.20
C ALA A 24 6.99 -14.91 -11.98
N SER A 25 5.74 -14.59 -11.61
CA SER A 25 4.55 -15.10 -12.31
C SER A 25 4.47 -14.62 -13.76
N ALA A 26 4.94 -13.39 -14.05
CA ALA A 26 4.96 -12.83 -15.39
C ALA A 26 5.97 -13.53 -16.32
N LEU A 27 6.98 -14.21 -15.76
CA LEU A 27 8.01 -14.95 -16.50
C LEU A 27 7.64 -16.43 -16.70
N MET A 28 6.54 -16.91 -16.13
CA MET A 28 6.11 -18.31 -16.19
C MET A 28 5.37 -18.61 -17.51
N PRO A 29 5.50 -19.81 -18.12
CA PRO A 29 4.74 -20.17 -19.31
C PRO A 29 3.23 -20.05 -19.07
N ARG A 30 2.53 -19.40 -20.01
CA ARG A 30 1.09 -19.14 -19.91
C ARG A 30 0.31 -20.44 -19.99
N GLY A 31 -0.36 -20.77 -18.90
CA GLY A 31 -1.24 -21.94 -18.75
C GLY A 31 -2.32 -21.68 -17.70
N ARG A 32 -3.22 -22.65 -17.49
CA ARG A 32 -4.36 -22.52 -16.56
C ARG A 32 -3.95 -22.13 -15.13
N ASP A 33 -2.76 -22.58 -14.71
CA ASP A 33 -2.21 -22.28 -13.38
C ASP A 33 -1.69 -20.84 -13.26
N SER A 34 -1.18 -20.25 -14.35
CA SER A 34 -0.69 -18.86 -14.35
C SER A 34 -1.81 -17.85 -14.10
N GLU A 35 -3.02 -18.10 -14.61
CA GLU A 35 -4.19 -17.25 -14.36
C GLU A 35 -4.72 -17.39 -12.93
N ALA A 36 -4.66 -18.58 -12.36
CA ALA A 36 -5.02 -18.81 -10.96
C ALA A 36 -4.05 -18.07 -10.01
N ILE A 37 -2.75 -18.16 -10.29
CA ILE A 37 -1.70 -17.45 -9.54
C ILE A 37 -1.88 -15.93 -9.69
N GLY A 38 -2.10 -15.42 -10.90
CA GLY A 38 -2.33 -14.00 -11.15
C GLY A 38 -3.51 -13.45 -10.34
N ARG A 39 -4.65 -14.14 -10.33
CA ARG A 39 -5.82 -13.76 -9.53
C ARG A 39 -5.51 -13.75 -8.03
N SER A 40 -4.81 -14.76 -7.53
CA SER A 40 -4.42 -14.82 -6.12
C SER A 40 -3.49 -13.67 -5.73
N LEU A 41 -2.57 -13.28 -6.60
CA LEU A 41 -1.66 -12.16 -6.37
C LEU A 41 -2.40 -10.81 -6.39
N ASP A 42 -3.41 -10.67 -7.24
CA ASP A 42 -4.26 -9.47 -7.29
C ASP A 42 -5.18 -9.33 -6.09
N GLU A 43 -5.68 -10.43 -5.56
CA GLU A 43 -6.43 -10.43 -4.31
C GLU A 43 -5.54 -10.11 -3.11
N ALA A 44 -4.37 -10.74 -3.02
CA ALA A 44 -3.38 -10.44 -1.99
C ALA A 44 -2.91 -8.98 -2.02
N GLY A 45 -2.68 -8.43 -3.22
CA GLY A 45 -2.34 -7.03 -3.41
C GLY A 45 -3.44 -6.08 -2.92
N ARG A 46 -4.71 -6.37 -3.23
CA ARG A 46 -5.85 -5.59 -2.73
C ARG A 46 -5.99 -5.66 -1.21
N ALA A 47 -5.80 -6.83 -0.62
CA ALA A 47 -5.85 -7.02 0.83
C ALA A 47 -4.75 -6.22 1.53
N LEU A 48 -3.52 -6.21 1.00
CA LEU A 48 -2.43 -5.38 1.53
C LEU A 48 -2.74 -3.89 1.47
N GLU A 49 -3.33 -3.42 0.37
CA GLU A 49 -3.67 -2.00 0.24
C GLU A 49 -4.73 -1.58 1.27
N LEU A 50 -5.74 -2.41 1.51
CA LEU A 50 -6.74 -2.19 2.56
C LEU A 50 -6.12 -2.23 3.97
N ALA A 51 -5.24 -3.20 4.23
CA ALA A 51 -4.52 -3.31 5.50
C ALA A 51 -3.63 -2.09 5.75
N SER A 52 -2.96 -1.57 4.72
CA SER A 52 -2.12 -0.37 4.84
C SER A 52 -2.95 0.87 5.17
N ALA A 53 -4.13 1.02 4.56
CA ALA A 53 -5.06 2.11 4.85
C ALA A 53 -5.61 2.02 6.29
N ALA A 54 -5.97 0.83 6.74
CA ALA A 54 -6.44 0.59 8.10
C ALA A 54 -5.34 0.92 9.13
N MET A 55 -4.12 0.40 8.92
CA MET A 55 -2.98 0.66 9.79
C MET A 55 -2.66 2.16 9.87
N ALA A 56 -2.62 2.86 8.73
CA ALA A 56 -2.35 4.29 8.71
C ALA A 56 -3.41 5.09 9.49
N ARG A 57 -4.69 4.74 9.36
CA ARG A 57 -5.76 5.36 10.15
C ARG A 57 -5.57 5.12 11.64
N ASP A 58 -5.28 3.88 12.04
CA ASP A 58 -5.13 3.50 13.45
C ASP A 58 -3.89 4.17 14.09
N LEU A 59 -2.88 4.47 13.27
CA LEU A 59 -1.70 5.26 13.65
C LEU A 59 -1.93 6.78 13.61
N GLY A 60 -3.11 7.25 13.24
CA GLY A 60 -3.47 8.67 13.20
C GLY A 60 -2.98 9.43 11.95
N TYR A 61 -2.47 8.73 10.93
CA TYR A 61 -2.10 9.39 9.67
C TYR A 61 -3.34 9.78 8.87
N PRO A 62 -3.38 10.99 8.30
CA PRO A 62 -4.46 11.37 7.40
C PRO A 62 -4.43 10.51 6.14
N LEU A 63 -5.61 10.09 5.68
CA LEU A 63 -5.78 9.31 4.47
C LEU A 63 -6.28 10.20 3.32
N CYS A 64 -5.66 10.05 2.15
CA CYS A 64 -6.18 10.61 0.92
C CYS A 64 -7.18 9.66 0.27
N ARG A 65 -8.33 10.19 -0.13
CA ARG A 65 -9.43 9.45 -0.77
C ARG A 65 -9.53 9.69 -2.29
N CYS A 66 -8.44 10.12 -2.92
CA CYS A 66 -8.42 10.40 -4.36
C CYS A 66 -8.55 9.15 -5.24
N VAL A 67 -8.11 8.01 -4.71
CA VAL A 67 -8.17 6.69 -5.35
C VAL A 67 -8.62 5.68 -4.29
N PHE A 68 -9.27 4.61 -4.72
CA PHE A 68 -9.60 3.48 -3.86
C PHE A 68 -8.63 2.31 -4.13
N PRO A 69 -8.06 1.67 -3.09
CA PRO A 69 -8.18 1.98 -1.65
C PRO A 69 -7.51 3.31 -1.25
N PRO A 70 -8.00 3.99 -0.19
CA PRO A 70 -7.43 5.26 0.26
C PRO A 70 -5.99 5.10 0.72
N LYS A 71 -5.13 6.05 0.37
CA LYS A 71 -3.70 5.98 0.62
C LYS A 71 -3.30 6.86 1.81
N PRO A 72 -2.33 6.44 2.65
CA PRO A 72 -1.76 7.33 3.66
C PRO A 72 -1.12 8.56 3.01
N MET A 73 -1.39 9.73 3.57
CA MET A 73 -0.67 10.95 3.23
C MET A 73 0.66 10.97 3.99
N LEU A 74 1.71 11.46 3.34
CA LEU A 74 3.06 11.47 3.90
C LEU A 74 3.47 12.88 4.28
N TRP A 75 4.17 13.03 5.40
CA TRP A 75 4.65 14.32 5.85
C TRP A 75 5.66 14.90 4.86
N ASP A 76 5.44 16.15 4.44
CA ASP A 76 6.36 16.94 3.63
C ASP A 76 6.91 18.09 4.48
N ASN A 77 8.21 18.01 4.79
CA ASN A 77 8.90 19.01 5.60
C ASN A 77 8.94 20.40 4.94
N ALA A 78 9.00 20.47 3.61
CA ALA A 78 9.06 21.76 2.92
C ALA A 78 7.71 22.50 2.99
N ARG A 79 6.62 21.75 3.10
CA ARG A 79 5.26 22.29 3.17
C ARG A 79 4.68 22.31 4.58
N GLY A 80 5.34 21.67 5.55
CA GLY A 80 4.84 21.53 6.92
C GLY A 80 3.46 20.86 6.98
N ALA A 81 3.20 19.91 6.08
CA ALA A 81 1.88 19.31 5.90
C ALA A 81 1.98 17.86 5.43
N PHE A 82 0.95 17.06 5.72
CA PHE A 82 0.78 15.76 5.10
C PHE A 82 0.29 15.95 3.66
N VAL A 83 0.95 15.33 2.69
CA VAL A 83 0.64 15.45 1.26
C VAL A 83 0.32 14.09 0.63
N CYS A 84 -0.63 14.10 -0.30
CA CYS A 84 -0.89 12.94 -1.15
C CYS A 84 0.19 12.82 -2.24
N ARG A 85 0.78 11.63 -2.41
CA ARG A 85 1.78 11.34 -3.45
C ARG A 85 1.20 10.86 -4.77
N GLU A 86 -0.12 10.70 -4.86
CA GLU A 86 -0.77 10.29 -6.10
C GLU A 86 -0.61 11.38 -7.17
N SER A 87 -0.20 11.00 -8.37
CA SER A 87 0.03 11.94 -9.46
C SER A 87 -1.26 12.68 -9.80
N GLY A 88 -1.24 14.01 -9.73
CA GLY A 88 -2.40 14.86 -10.03
C GLY A 88 -3.38 15.08 -8.88
N CYS A 89 -3.20 14.48 -7.69
CA CYS A 89 -4.10 14.75 -6.57
C CYS A 89 -3.79 16.07 -5.85
N GLY A 90 -2.53 16.30 -5.46
CA GLY A 90 -2.08 17.55 -4.81
C GLY A 90 -2.71 17.88 -3.45
N ARG A 91 -3.55 17.02 -2.86
CA ARG A 91 -4.20 17.28 -1.55
C ARG A 91 -3.15 17.36 -0.45
N ALA A 92 -3.34 18.31 0.45
CA ALA A 92 -2.54 18.47 1.66
C ALA A 92 -3.47 18.60 2.89
N ALA A 93 -3.04 18.06 4.02
CA ALA A 93 -3.69 18.20 5.31
C ALA A 93 -2.68 18.79 6.32
N PRO A 94 -3.08 19.77 7.15
CA PRO A 94 -2.19 20.36 8.14
C PRO A 94 -1.71 19.29 9.15
N GLY A 95 -0.48 19.44 9.64
CA GLY A 95 -0.04 18.72 10.83
C GLY A 95 -0.82 19.24 12.04
N GLY A 96 -1.46 18.32 12.78
CA GLY A 96 -2.10 18.64 14.05
C GLY A 96 -1.10 18.93 15.15
#